data_AF-A0A965N0F6-F1
#
_entry.id   AF-A0A965N0F6-F1
#
_cell.length_a   1.000
_cell.length_b   1.000
_cell.length_c   1.000
_cell.angle_alpha   90.00
_cell.angle_beta   90.00
_cell.angle_gamma   90.00
#
_symmetry.space_group_name_H-M   'P 1'
#
loop_
_entity.id
_entity.type
_entity.pdbx_description
1 polymer ?
#
loop_
_entity_poly.entity_id
_entity_poly.type
_entity_poly.pdbx_seq_one_letter_code
_entity_poly.pdbx_strand_id
1 'polypeptide(L)'
;MASKSKLARQAQTKKNQNVNFYIIAIPVLGFLIKLITMINTPHGGWLGADGENYLSGVDGLLAQGYFSDKSILSYWPAGYPILIWILTKISLSNILWLISFTQTIFYAYASYYFVKQLQNTKLRPYLFLIGVALAFNPTLSLSSMAVGYESPIAACMLMVVGLIIKSKQSPNDRRLILRVIAAGGFSALASFMQPRWILTSIVIAVVWALMYKSRKVQALILVGVIGIMAIAPAILIQRNMKAIDKSVISTNLGVTMNLGAGPETAGGYKHTGPNVPCEPVPPATTVSDNDVVKCIIKWYATNPVKAMHLFINKGWYYWSPWSGPLGNGTMARNPWLKIDPIINIGKGSQSGNDLVYKSVGKGISFFWVVGCISLFFIGFFWLRSMKGIYANLAWAAFLPVVISWLVSMATIGDHRFRIPTMSLSVFLQVMGYFALRHKAKTRSFAVALESGGKAR
;
A
#
# COMPACT_ATOMS: atom_id res chain seq x y z
N MET A 1 -49.48 16.79 -8.95
CA MET A 1 -48.45 15.94 -8.31
C MET A 1 -47.58 15.15 -9.30
N ALA A 2 -48.12 14.67 -10.44
CA ALA A 2 -47.36 13.91 -11.45
C ALA A 2 -46.16 14.67 -12.09
N SER A 3 -46.29 15.97 -12.37
CA SER A 3 -45.20 16.79 -12.97
C SER A 3 -43.96 16.91 -12.06
N LYS A 4 -44.15 17.19 -10.76
CA LYS A 4 -43.05 17.23 -9.77
C LYS A 4 -42.36 15.87 -9.62
N SER A 5 -43.11 14.77 -9.72
CA SER A 5 -42.53 13.41 -9.70
C SER A 5 -41.70 13.07 -10.95
N LYS A 6 -42.13 13.54 -12.13
CA LYS A 6 -41.42 13.35 -13.40
C LYS A 6 -40.12 14.16 -13.44
N LEU A 7 -40.16 15.41 -12.98
CA LEU A 7 -38.98 16.27 -12.83
C LEU A 7 -37.99 15.71 -11.80
N ALA A 8 -38.47 15.22 -10.65
CA ALA A 8 -37.62 14.57 -9.65
C ALA A 8 -36.96 13.29 -10.21
N ARG A 9 -37.70 12.49 -10.98
CA ARG A 9 -37.17 11.29 -11.64
C ARG A 9 -36.15 11.62 -12.71
N GLN A 10 -36.38 12.65 -13.53
CA GLN A 10 -35.41 13.15 -14.50
C GLN A 10 -34.14 13.71 -13.84
N ALA A 11 -34.28 14.48 -12.76
CA ALA A 11 -33.14 14.97 -11.98
C ALA A 11 -32.33 13.83 -11.34
N GLN A 12 -33.00 12.79 -10.84
CA GLN A 12 -32.36 11.60 -10.29
C GLN A 12 -31.64 10.78 -11.38
N THR A 13 -32.24 10.63 -12.57
CA THR A 13 -31.59 10.00 -13.73
C THR A 13 -30.36 10.77 -14.18
N LYS A 14 -30.45 12.10 -14.29
CA LYS A 14 -29.30 12.97 -14.64
C LYS A 14 -28.20 12.90 -13.58
N LYS A 15 -28.54 12.94 -12.29
CA LYS A 15 -27.59 12.74 -11.18
C LYS A 15 -26.95 11.35 -11.22
N ASN A 16 -27.70 10.32 -11.62
CA ASN A 16 -27.16 8.98 -11.77
C ASN A 16 -26.18 8.85 -12.95
N GLN A 17 -26.51 9.45 -14.09
CA GLN A 17 -25.63 9.52 -15.26
C GLN A 17 -24.33 10.28 -14.94
N ASN A 18 -24.40 11.41 -14.25
CA ASN A 18 -23.22 12.18 -13.86
C ASN A 18 -22.28 11.38 -12.94
N VAL A 19 -22.82 10.65 -11.97
CA VAL A 19 -21.99 9.80 -11.10
C VAL A 19 -21.35 8.65 -11.88
N ASN A 20 -22.09 7.99 -12.79
CA ASN A 20 -21.52 6.96 -13.68
C ASN A 20 -20.35 7.53 -14.51
N PHE A 21 -20.54 8.74 -15.06
CA PHE A 21 -19.55 9.42 -15.87
C PHE A 21 -18.26 9.68 -15.10
N TYR A 22 -18.32 10.36 -13.95
CA TYR A 22 -17.10 10.73 -13.21
C TYR A 22 -16.35 9.53 -12.62
N ILE A 23 -17.04 8.44 -12.23
CA ILE A 23 -16.37 7.21 -11.76
C ILE A 23 -15.43 6.63 -12.82
N ILE A 24 -15.79 6.77 -14.11
CA ILE A 24 -14.96 6.34 -15.23
C ILE A 24 -13.98 7.45 -15.63
N ALA A 25 -14.46 8.69 -15.75
CA ALA A 25 -13.68 9.80 -16.27
C ALA A 25 -12.47 10.14 -15.38
N ILE A 26 -12.62 10.12 -14.04
CA ILE A 26 -11.52 10.45 -13.12
C ILE A 26 -10.30 9.51 -13.28
N PRO A 27 -10.43 8.17 -13.18
CA PRO A 27 -9.30 7.28 -13.38
C PRO A 27 -8.77 7.30 -14.81
N VAL A 28 -9.62 7.50 -15.82
CA VAL A 28 -9.18 7.66 -17.23
C VAL A 28 -8.36 8.94 -17.41
N LEU A 29 -8.81 10.08 -16.88
CA LEU A 29 -8.06 11.33 -16.94
C LEU A 29 -6.72 11.21 -16.20
N GLY A 30 -6.72 10.60 -15.01
CA GLY A 30 -5.49 10.31 -14.28
C GLY A 30 -4.53 9.41 -15.06
N PHE A 31 -5.06 8.41 -15.78
CA PHE A 31 -4.27 7.56 -16.67
C PHE A 31 -3.69 8.33 -17.87
N LEU A 32 -4.51 9.14 -18.56
CA LEU A 32 -4.08 9.95 -19.70
C LEU A 32 -3.00 10.96 -19.34
N ILE A 33 -3.13 11.64 -18.19
CA ILE A 33 -2.10 12.56 -17.70
C ILE A 33 -0.77 11.83 -17.49
N LYS A 34 -0.82 10.61 -16.96
CA LYS A 34 0.39 9.80 -16.79
C LYS A 34 0.98 9.35 -18.12
N LEU A 35 0.17 9.03 -19.13
CA LEU A 35 0.68 8.76 -20.49
C LEU A 35 1.39 9.99 -21.08
N ILE A 36 0.81 11.18 -20.95
CA ILE A 36 1.46 12.43 -21.38
C ILE A 36 2.78 12.62 -20.62
N THR A 37 2.77 12.41 -19.30
CA THR A 37 3.98 12.51 -18.48
C THR A 37 5.04 11.49 -18.94
N MET A 38 4.61 10.27 -19.29
CA MET A 38 5.48 9.21 -19.80
C MET A 38 6.18 9.62 -21.10
N ILE A 39 5.43 10.19 -22.05
CA ILE A 39 5.96 10.69 -23.34
C ILE A 39 7.02 11.77 -23.13
N ASN A 40 6.84 12.61 -22.11
CA ASN A 40 7.76 13.69 -21.78
C ASN A 40 8.90 13.27 -20.82
N THR A 41 9.00 11.99 -20.48
CA THR A 41 10.00 11.47 -19.55
C THR A 41 11.03 10.63 -20.31
N PRO A 42 12.35 10.84 -20.08
CA PRO A 42 13.38 9.98 -20.67
C PRO A 42 13.10 8.49 -20.41
N HIS A 43 13.13 7.68 -21.47
CA HIS A 43 12.83 6.24 -21.43
C HIS A 43 11.43 5.86 -20.88
N GLY A 44 10.51 6.83 -20.75
CA GLY A 44 9.12 6.55 -20.34
C GLY A 44 8.92 6.25 -18.87
N GLY A 45 9.89 6.49 -18.00
CA GLY A 45 9.73 6.20 -16.58
C GLY A 45 10.94 6.61 -15.74
N TRP A 46 10.87 6.32 -14.44
CA TRP A 46 11.95 6.62 -13.50
C TRP A 46 12.38 5.41 -12.70
N LEU A 47 13.53 5.51 -12.07
CA LEU A 47 13.97 4.55 -11.06
C LEU A 47 13.35 4.92 -9.71
N GLY A 48 12.76 3.94 -9.04
CA GLY A 48 12.30 4.07 -7.66
C GLY A 48 13.47 4.01 -6.67
N ALA A 49 13.14 3.84 -5.38
CA ALA A 49 14.14 3.72 -4.32
C ALA A 49 15.15 2.59 -4.58
N ASP A 50 14.63 1.42 -5.01
CA ASP A 50 15.42 0.21 -5.28
C ASP A 50 15.43 -0.16 -6.78
N GLY A 51 15.19 0.81 -7.66
CA GLY A 51 15.02 0.58 -9.10
C GLY A 51 16.21 -0.15 -9.74
N GLU A 52 17.42 0.30 -9.44
CA GLU A 52 18.68 -0.28 -9.92
C GLU A 52 18.87 -1.71 -9.42
N ASN A 53 18.50 -1.99 -8.16
CA ASN A 53 18.59 -3.33 -7.60
C ASN A 53 17.65 -4.30 -8.34
N TYR A 54 16.43 -3.85 -8.66
CA TYR A 54 15.49 -4.67 -9.43
C TYR A 54 15.97 -4.94 -10.85
N LEU A 55 16.48 -3.91 -11.55
CA LEU A 55 17.01 -4.07 -12.90
C LEU A 55 18.28 -4.93 -12.92
N SER A 56 19.17 -4.79 -11.92
CA SER A 56 20.31 -5.68 -11.75
C SER A 56 19.85 -7.14 -11.57
N GLY A 57 18.77 -7.38 -10.84
CA GLY A 57 18.15 -8.71 -10.77
C GLY A 57 17.69 -9.21 -12.14
N VAL A 58 17.06 -8.36 -12.95
CA VAL A 58 16.64 -8.67 -14.32
C VAL A 58 17.84 -9.04 -15.20
N ASP A 59 18.97 -8.33 -15.09
CA ASP A 59 20.18 -8.66 -15.83
C ASP A 59 20.70 -10.06 -15.49
N GLY A 60 20.62 -10.47 -14.22
CA GLY A 60 20.95 -11.83 -13.80
C GLY A 60 20.02 -12.88 -14.43
N LEU A 61 18.71 -12.59 -14.44
CA LEU A 61 17.71 -13.45 -15.08
C LEU A 61 17.87 -13.53 -16.61
N LEU A 62 18.32 -12.45 -17.26
CA LEU A 62 18.62 -12.45 -18.69
C LEU A 62 19.87 -13.29 -19.00
N ALA A 63 20.89 -13.23 -18.16
CA ALA A 63 22.15 -13.94 -18.36
C ALA A 63 22.07 -15.45 -18.05
N GLN A 64 21.42 -15.82 -16.94
CA GLN A 64 21.43 -17.20 -16.40
C GLN A 64 20.04 -17.86 -16.37
N GLY A 65 18.99 -17.14 -16.78
CA GLY A 65 17.62 -17.63 -16.73
C GLY A 65 17.00 -17.61 -15.33
N TYR A 66 15.89 -18.34 -15.16
CA TYR A 66 15.05 -18.32 -13.96
C TYR A 66 15.81 -18.68 -12.66
N PHE A 67 16.73 -19.64 -12.75
CA PHE A 67 17.53 -20.13 -11.61
C PHE A 67 18.85 -19.37 -11.42
N SER A 68 18.93 -18.12 -11.89
CA SER A 68 20.11 -17.26 -11.69
C SER A 68 20.54 -17.20 -10.22
N ASP A 69 21.83 -17.37 -9.97
CA ASP A 69 22.45 -17.34 -8.65
C ASP A 69 22.89 -15.93 -8.23
N LYS A 70 22.65 -14.91 -9.07
CA LYS A 70 23.00 -13.51 -8.80
C LYS A 70 22.46 -13.09 -7.44
N SER A 71 23.37 -12.69 -6.55
CA SER A 71 23.10 -12.45 -5.13
C SER A 71 21.92 -11.51 -4.86
N ILE A 72 21.68 -10.50 -5.72
CA ILE A 72 20.58 -9.56 -5.55
C ILE A 72 19.19 -10.22 -5.61
N LEU A 73 19.06 -11.35 -6.32
CA LEU A 73 17.81 -12.11 -6.48
C LEU A 73 17.49 -13.01 -5.27
N SER A 74 18.46 -13.25 -4.39
CA SER A 74 18.26 -13.97 -3.12
C SER A 74 18.36 -13.04 -1.91
N TYR A 75 19.07 -11.92 -2.05
CA TYR A 75 19.08 -10.83 -1.06
C TYR A 75 17.72 -10.15 -1.00
N TRP A 76 17.19 -9.67 -2.13
CA TRP A 76 15.81 -9.20 -2.25
C TRP A 76 14.89 -10.31 -2.77
N PRO A 77 13.57 -10.23 -2.53
CA PRO A 77 12.62 -11.13 -3.16
C PRO A 77 12.68 -11.04 -4.69
N ALA A 78 12.97 -12.17 -5.36
CA ALA A 78 13.10 -12.22 -6.82
C ALA A 78 11.81 -11.93 -7.60
N GLY A 79 10.64 -11.90 -6.95
CA GLY A 79 9.37 -11.90 -7.67
C GLY A 79 9.14 -10.65 -8.52
N TYR A 80 9.45 -9.46 -8.04
CA TYR A 80 9.32 -8.24 -8.86
C TYR A 80 10.32 -8.22 -10.04
N PRO A 81 11.62 -8.53 -9.86
CA PRO A 81 12.54 -8.79 -10.98
C PRO A 81 12.03 -9.82 -11.98
N ILE A 82 11.43 -10.93 -11.54
CA ILE A 82 10.86 -11.97 -12.42
C ILE A 82 9.71 -11.41 -13.26
N LEU A 83 8.83 -10.60 -12.67
CA LEU A 83 7.74 -9.94 -13.42
C LEU A 83 8.30 -8.99 -14.49
N ILE A 84 9.34 -8.20 -14.16
CA ILE A 84 10.02 -7.35 -15.14
C ILE A 84 10.67 -8.19 -16.23
N TRP A 85 11.35 -9.28 -15.86
CA TRP A 85 12.00 -10.19 -16.80
C TRP A 85 10.99 -10.77 -17.81
N ILE A 86 9.77 -11.10 -17.40
CA ILE A 86 8.70 -11.51 -18.33
C ILE A 86 8.36 -10.37 -19.31
N LEU A 87 8.30 -9.11 -18.85
CA LEU A 87 8.07 -7.96 -19.74
C LEU A 87 9.19 -7.73 -20.75
N THR A 88 10.45 -8.10 -20.42
CA THR A 88 11.56 -8.01 -21.38
C THR A 88 11.36 -8.88 -22.63
N LYS A 89 10.53 -9.93 -22.53
CA LYS A 89 10.16 -10.78 -23.68
C LYS A 89 9.28 -10.06 -24.70
N ILE A 90 8.64 -8.96 -24.31
CA ILE A 90 7.90 -8.08 -25.22
C ILE A 90 8.87 -7.09 -25.87
N SER A 91 9.64 -6.37 -25.06
CA SER A 91 10.69 -5.47 -25.56
C SER A 91 11.70 -5.17 -24.45
N LEU A 92 12.96 -5.48 -24.71
CA LEU A 92 14.06 -5.13 -23.82
C LEU A 92 14.41 -3.63 -23.92
N SER A 93 14.44 -3.07 -25.13
CA SER A 93 14.79 -1.67 -25.38
C SER A 93 13.81 -0.67 -24.76
N ASN A 94 12.54 -1.04 -24.63
CA ASN A 94 11.48 -0.19 -24.09
C ASN A 94 10.97 -0.69 -22.72
N ILE A 95 11.82 -1.35 -21.93
CA ILE A 95 11.39 -1.99 -20.68
C ILE A 95 10.80 -0.99 -19.65
N LEU A 96 11.37 0.20 -19.52
CA LEU A 96 10.87 1.22 -18.58
C LEU A 96 9.50 1.77 -18.99
N TRP A 97 9.26 1.90 -20.29
CA TRP A 97 7.94 2.20 -20.86
C TRP A 97 6.92 1.10 -20.53
N LEU A 98 7.29 -0.16 -20.74
CA LEU A 98 6.41 -1.30 -20.48
C LEU A 98 6.04 -1.42 -19.00
N ILE A 99 7.02 -1.26 -18.10
CA ILE A 99 6.79 -1.23 -16.65
C ILE A 99 5.82 -0.09 -16.32
N SER A 100 6.15 1.14 -16.71
CA SER A 100 5.36 2.32 -16.35
C SER A 100 3.93 2.24 -16.89
N PHE A 101 3.75 1.76 -18.13
CA PHE A 101 2.43 1.54 -18.72
C PHE A 101 1.63 0.48 -17.94
N THR A 102 2.22 -0.69 -17.70
CA THR A 102 1.55 -1.84 -17.07
C THR A 102 1.14 -1.52 -15.63
N GLN A 103 2.03 -0.92 -14.84
CA GLN A 103 1.71 -0.52 -13.47
C GLN A 103 0.64 0.56 -13.41
N THR A 104 0.72 1.53 -14.34
CA THR A 104 -0.19 2.67 -14.36
C THR A 104 -1.60 2.28 -14.79
N ILE A 105 -1.75 1.43 -15.81
CA ILE A 105 -3.07 0.93 -16.22
C ILE A 105 -3.67 0.03 -15.13
N PHE A 106 -2.86 -0.79 -14.47
CA PHE A 106 -3.32 -1.65 -13.38
C PHE A 106 -3.83 -0.83 -12.19
N TYR A 107 -3.08 0.20 -11.77
CA TYR A 107 -3.51 1.08 -10.68
C TYR A 107 -4.76 1.90 -11.05
N ALA A 108 -4.87 2.38 -12.29
CA ALA A 108 -6.05 3.10 -12.78
C ALA A 108 -7.30 2.20 -12.75
N TYR A 109 -7.18 0.96 -13.23
CA TYR A 109 -8.27 -0.01 -13.18
C TYR A 109 -8.65 -0.38 -11.73
N ALA A 110 -7.67 -0.62 -10.85
CA ALA A 110 -7.92 -0.94 -9.45
C ALA A 110 -8.65 0.19 -8.72
N SER A 111 -8.25 1.44 -8.97
CA SER A 111 -8.92 2.64 -8.44
C SER A 111 -10.36 2.75 -8.95
N TYR A 112 -10.57 2.59 -10.26
CA TYR A 112 -11.90 2.53 -10.86
C TYR A 112 -12.77 1.44 -10.22
N TYR A 113 -12.24 0.21 -10.14
CA TYR A 113 -12.98 -0.94 -9.65
C TYR A 113 -13.40 -0.76 -8.20
N PHE A 114 -12.49 -0.27 -7.34
CA PHE A 114 -12.78 0.03 -5.94
C PHE A 114 -13.90 1.08 -5.81
N VAL A 115 -13.76 2.24 -6.46
CA VAL A 115 -14.76 3.33 -6.40
C VAL A 115 -16.11 2.86 -6.96
N LYS A 116 -16.11 2.07 -8.03
CA LYS A 116 -17.32 1.47 -8.61
C LYS A 116 -18.06 0.59 -7.59
N GLN A 117 -17.36 -0.17 -6.75
CA GLN A 117 -18.04 -0.98 -5.73
C GLN A 117 -18.74 -0.11 -4.66
N LEU A 118 -18.27 1.12 -4.43
CA LEU A 118 -18.89 2.03 -3.48
C LEU A 118 -20.14 2.74 -4.03
N GLN A 119 -20.39 2.62 -5.34
CA GLN A 119 -21.38 3.42 -6.05
C GLN A 119 -22.82 3.25 -5.53
N ASN A 120 -23.21 1.99 -5.30
CA ASN A 120 -24.57 1.63 -4.90
C ASN A 120 -24.71 1.59 -3.37
N THR A 121 -24.00 2.49 -2.67
CA THR A 121 -23.98 2.55 -1.21
C THR A 121 -24.25 3.98 -0.72
N LYS A 122 -24.41 4.16 0.60
CA LYS A 122 -24.51 5.48 1.24
C LYS A 122 -23.26 6.34 1.04
N LEU A 123 -22.15 5.77 0.56
CA LEU A 123 -20.94 6.51 0.22
C LEU A 123 -21.02 7.23 -1.13
N ARG A 124 -22.13 7.07 -1.87
CA ARG A 124 -22.35 7.72 -3.16
C ARG A 124 -22.04 9.23 -3.19
N PRO A 125 -22.38 10.04 -2.16
CA PRO A 125 -22.06 11.47 -2.15
C PRO A 125 -20.56 11.77 -2.08
N TYR A 126 -19.74 10.81 -1.66
CA TYR A 126 -18.30 11.00 -1.40
C TYR A 126 -17.43 10.51 -2.56
N LEU A 127 -18.00 9.78 -3.54
CA LEU A 127 -17.24 9.09 -4.59
C LEU A 127 -16.38 10.02 -5.44
N PHE A 128 -16.83 11.25 -5.68
CA PHE A 128 -16.06 12.22 -6.46
C PHE A 128 -14.72 12.50 -5.77
N LEU A 129 -14.74 12.86 -4.49
CA LEU A 129 -13.52 13.17 -3.75
C LEU A 129 -12.66 11.92 -3.50
N ILE A 130 -13.28 10.76 -3.26
CA ILE A 130 -12.55 9.48 -3.16
C ILE A 130 -11.83 9.20 -4.49
N GLY A 131 -12.53 9.30 -5.62
CA GLY A 131 -11.96 9.08 -6.95
C GLY A 131 -10.81 10.03 -7.23
N VAL A 132 -10.99 11.33 -6.97
CA VAL A 132 -9.94 12.34 -7.17
C VAL A 132 -8.74 12.05 -6.27
N ALA A 133 -8.96 11.78 -4.98
CA ALA A 133 -7.88 11.50 -4.04
C ALA A 133 -7.08 10.24 -4.41
N LEU A 134 -7.71 9.22 -4.99
CA LEU A 134 -7.00 8.01 -5.44
C LEU A 134 -6.25 8.21 -6.77
N ALA A 135 -6.85 8.94 -7.72
CA ALA A 135 -6.31 9.10 -9.07
C ALA A 135 -5.29 10.24 -9.20
N PHE A 136 -5.37 11.26 -8.34
CA PHE A 136 -4.55 12.48 -8.40
C PHE A 136 -3.67 12.70 -7.16
N ASN A 137 -3.60 11.75 -6.22
CA ASN A 137 -2.61 11.84 -5.16
C ASN A 137 -1.20 11.79 -5.78
N PRO A 138 -0.37 12.84 -5.66
CA PRO A 138 0.83 12.95 -6.50
C PRO A 138 1.84 11.81 -6.31
N THR A 139 1.99 11.31 -5.08
CA THR A 139 2.90 10.17 -4.80
C THR A 139 2.33 8.86 -5.31
N LEU A 140 1.06 8.54 -5.04
CA LEU A 140 0.42 7.33 -5.58
C LEU A 140 0.39 7.33 -7.11
N SER A 141 0.18 8.51 -7.69
CA SER A 141 0.04 8.66 -9.13
C SER A 141 1.36 8.56 -9.87
N LEU A 142 2.42 9.20 -9.37
CA LEU A 142 3.73 9.17 -10.03
C LEU A 142 4.57 7.93 -9.66
N SER A 143 4.34 7.31 -8.51
CA SER A 143 5.00 6.04 -8.16
C SER A 143 4.66 4.90 -9.11
N SER A 144 3.51 4.93 -9.80
CA SER A 144 3.19 3.93 -10.83
C SER A 144 4.05 4.04 -12.09
N MET A 145 4.79 5.14 -12.26
CA MET A 145 5.75 5.36 -13.36
C MET A 145 7.21 5.17 -12.91
N ALA A 146 7.43 4.74 -11.67
CA ALA A 146 8.75 4.39 -11.16
C ALA A 146 8.91 2.87 -11.12
N VAL A 147 10.14 2.39 -11.35
CA VAL A 147 10.50 0.98 -11.12
C VAL A 147 10.46 0.71 -9.61
N GLY A 148 9.35 0.16 -9.14
CA GLY A 148 9.13 -0.19 -7.74
C GLY A 148 7.79 -0.91 -7.55
N TYR A 149 7.79 -1.98 -6.77
CA TYR A 149 6.60 -2.81 -6.56
C TYR A 149 5.49 -2.10 -5.78
N GLU A 150 5.77 -0.96 -5.14
CA GLU A 150 4.87 -0.35 -4.17
C GLU A 150 3.51 0.03 -4.77
N SER A 151 3.50 0.57 -5.99
CA SER A 151 2.27 0.95 -6.69
C SER A 151 1.45 -0.26 -7.18
N PRO A 152 2.05 -1.29 -7.82
CA PRO A 152 1.37 -2.56 -8.09
C PRO A 152 0.73 -3.21 -6.85
N ILE A 153 1.39 -3.16 -5.69
CA ILE A 153 0.80 -3.70 -4.46
C ILE A 153 -0.36 -2.83 -3.98
N ALA A 154 -0.27 -1.50 -4.07
CA ALA A 154 -1.41 -0.63 -3.78
C ALA A 154 -2.63 -0.93 -4.67
N ALA A 155 -2.41 -1.25 -5.95
CA ALA A 155 -3.44 -1.72 -6.86
C ALA A 155 -4.03 -3.08 -6.40
N CYS A 156 -3.19 -4.04 -5.99
CA CYS A 156 -3.64 -5.31 -5.44
C CYS A 156 -4.53 -5.11 -4.20
N MET A 157 -4.15 -4.20 -3.29
CA MET A 157 -4.94 -3.91 -2.08
C MET A 157 -6.32 -3.33 -2.42
N LEU A 158 -6.39 -2.38 -3.36
CA LEU A 158 -7.66 -1.85 -3.86
C LEU A 158 -8.54 -2.93 -4.50
N MET A 159 -7.93 -3.82 -5.30
CA MET A 159 -8.64 -4.94 -5.92
C MET A 159 -9.20 -5.91 -4.88
N VAL A 160 -8.40 -6.33 -3.90
CA VAL A 160 -8.80 -7.25 -2.84
C VAL A 160 -9.96 -6.65 -2.02
N VAL A 161 -9.83 -5.40 -1.56
CA VAL A 161 -10.91 -4.75 -0.80
C VAL A 161 -12.17 -4.57 -1.67
N GLY A 162 -12.01 -4.16 -2.94
CA GLY A 162 -13.13 -4.08 -3.88
C GLY A 162 -13.86 -5.42 -4.04
N LEU A 163 -13.13 -6.52 -4.22
CA LEU A 163 -13.70 -7.86 -4.35
C LEU A 163 -14.45 -8.29 -3.08
N ILE A 164 -13.91 -7.98 -1.91
CA ILE A 164 -14.56 -8.21 -0.61
C ILE A 164 -15.88 -7.45 -0.54
N ILE A 165 -15.91 -6.16 -0.86
CA ILE A 165 -17.15 -5.38 -0.84
C ILE A 165 -18.17 -5.92 -1.85
N LYS A 166 -17.72 -6.25 -3.06
CA LYS A 166 -18.59 -6.83 -4.08
C LYS A 166 -19.18 -8.16 -3.62
N SER A 167 -18.42 -8.98 -2.90
CA SER A 167 -18.94 -10.24 -2.31
C SER A 167 -20.05 -10.00 -1.29
N LYS A 168 -19.97 -8.92 -0.51
CA LYS A 168 -21.00 -8.56 0.48
C LYS A 168 -22.25 -7.93 -0.15
N GLN A 169 -22.10 -7.25 -1.28
CA GLN A 169 -23.24 -6.69 -2.04
C GLN A 169 -24.01 -7.75 -2.83
N SER A 170 -23.42 -8.93 -3.05
CA SER A 170 -24.01 -10.01 -3.83
C SER A 170 -23.95 -11.34 -3.04
N PRO A 171 -24.64 -11.44 -1.89
CA PRO A 171 -24.45 -12.54 -0.93
C PRO A 171 -24.89 -13.92 -1.43
N ASN A 172 -25.77 -14.00 -2.44
CA ASN A 172 -26.29 -15.26 -3.00
C ASN A 172 -25.70 -15.61 -4.38
N ASP A 173 -24.54 -15.05 -4.71
CA ASP A 173 -23.95 -15.18 -6.03
C ASP A 173 -22.97 -16.37 -6.10
N ARG A 174 -23.20 -17.29 -7.05
CA ARG A 174 -22.28 -18.41 -7.37
C ARG A 174 -20.86 -17.93 -7.69
N ARG A 175 -20.68 -16.65 -8.02
CA ARG A 175 -19.38 -16.02 -8.26
C ARG A 175 -18.55 -15.75 -6.99
N LEU A 176 -18.99 -16.15 -5.79
CA LEU A 176 -18.16 -16.03 -4.58
C LEU A 176 -16.82 -16.76 -4.74
N ILE A 177 -16.82 -17.97 -5.32
CA ILE A 177 -15.59 -18.73 -5.57
C ILE A 177 -14.64 -17.95 -6.47
N LEU A 178 -15.15 -17.35 -7.56
CA LEU A 178 -14.34 -16.51 -8.45
C LEU A 178 -13.72 -15.31 -7.71
N ARG A 179 -14.45 -14.71 -6.75
CA ARG A 179 -13.91 -13.62 -5.93
C ARG A 179 -12.84 -14.10 -4.96
N VAL A 180 -13.01 -15.29 -4.39
CA VAL A 180 -11.99 -15.93 -3.51
C VAL A 180 -10.73 -16.21 -4.31
N ILE A 181 -10.86 -16.80 -5.51
CA ILE A 181 -9.75 -17.06 -6.42
C ILE A 181 -9.04 -15.75 -6.80
N ALA A 182 -9.80 -14.73 -7.22
CA ALA A 182 -9.22 -13.45 -7.60
C ALA A 182 -8.52 -12.74 -6.43
N ALA A 183 -9.12 -12.74 -5.23
CA ALA A 183 -8.50 -12.16 -4.03
C ALA A 183 -7.23 -12.92 -3.61
N GLY A 184 -7.26 -14.26 -3.72
CA GLY A 184 -6.09 -15.12 -3.55
C GLY A 184 -5.00 -14.80 -4.57
N GLY A 185 -5.35 -14.62 -5.85
CA GLY A 185 -4.42 -14.26 -6.93
C GLY A 185 -3.76 -12.90 -6.74
N PHE A 186 -4.51 -11.86 -6.37
CA PHE A 186 -3.93 -10.55 -6.04
C PHE A 186 -3.07 -10.60 -4.77
N SER A 187 -3.45 -11.42 -3.79
CA SER A 187 -2.63 -11.65 -2.59
C SER A 187 -1.33 -12.41 -2.90
N ALA A 188 -1.39 -13.39 -3.80
CA ALA A 188 -0.23 -14.10 -4.33
C ALA A 188 0.70 -13.14 -5.06
N LEU A 189 0.16 -12.30 -5.96
CA LEU A 189 0.93 -11.31 -6.71
C LEU A 189 1.64 -10.31 -5.78
N ALA A 190 0.93 -9.80 -4.76
CA ALA A 190 1.52 -8.90 -3.77
C ALA A 190 2.64 -9.58 -2.96
N SER A 191 2.40 -10.81 -2.52
CA SER A 191 3.38 -11.60 -1.73
C SER A 191 4.58 -12.04 -2.58
N PHE A 192 4.38 -12.27 -3.87
CA PHE A 192 5.44 -12.59 -4.82
C PHE A 192 6.40 -11.42 -4.99
N MET A 193 5.88 -10.21 -5.17
CA MET A 193 6.71 -9.02 -5.26
C MET A 193 7.38 -8.67 -3.93
N GLN A 194 6.66 -8.81 -2.81
CA GLN A 194 7.18 -8.48 -1.49
C GLN A 194 6.57 -9.41 -0.41
N PRO A 195 7.34 -10.36 0.16
CA PRO A 195 6.85 -11.40 1.07
C PRO A 195 6.22 -10.90 2.37
N ARG A 196 6.53 -9.68 2.80
CA ARG A 196 5.90 -9.09 3.99
C ARG A 196 4.37 -8.99 3.89
N TRP A 197 3.82 -9.03 2.68
CA TRP A 197 2.37 -9.02 2.44
C TRP A 197 1.67 -10.35 2.74
N ILE A 198 2.41 -11.43 2.99
CA ILE A 198 1.84 -12.72 3.43
C ILE A 198 1.00 -12.51 4.70
N LEU A 199 1.56 -11.84 5.72
CA LEU A 199 0.86 -11.57 6.97
C LEU A 199 -0.39 -10.72 6.74
N THR A 200 -0.27 -9.64 5.96
CA THR A 200 -1.40 -8.77 5.63
C THR A 200 -2.50 -9.53 4.89
N SER A 201 -2.15 -10.39 3.93
CA SER A 201 -3.11 -11.23 3.18
C SER A 201 -3.84 -12.22 4.08
N ILE A 202 -3.14 -12.85 5.03
CA ILE A 202 -3.77 -13.73 6.04
C ILE A 202 -4.76 -12.93 6.89
N VAL A 203 -4.36 -11.76 7.39
CA VAL A 203 -5.25 -10.91 8.20
C VAL A 203 -6.48 -10.49 7.40
N ILE A 204 -6.31 -10.06 6.15
CA ILE A 204 -7.43 -9.71 5.27
C ILE A 204 -8.36 -10.91 5.06
N ALA A 205 -7.82 -12.10 4.82
CA ALA A 205 -8.61 -13.32 4.63
C ALA A 205 -9.43 -13.67 5.88
N VAL A 206 -8.83 -13.58 7.07
CA VAL A 206 -9.52 -13.78 8.35
C VAL A 206 -10.63 -12.76 8.54
N VAL A 207 -10.32 -11.48 8.32
CA VAL A 207 -11.29 -10.39 8.43
C VAL A 207 -12.46 -10.60 7.47
N TRP A 208 -12.18 -10.96 6.21
CA TRP A 208 -13.22 -11.24 5.23
C TRP A 208 -14.06 -12.46 5.61
N ALA A 209 -13.45 -13.54 6.07
CA ALA A 209 -14.15 -14.72 6.54
C ALA A 209 -15.11 -14.37 7.70
N LEU A 210 -14.64 -13.61 8.69
CA LEU A 210 -15.45 -13.17 9.84
C LEU A 210 -16.64 -12.27 9.45
N MET A 211 -16.66 -11.69 8.25
CA MET A 211 -17.84 -10.96 7.74
C MET A 211 -19.00 -11.89 7.33
N TYR A 212 -18.80 -13.20 7.30
CA TYR A 212 -19.82 -14.20 7.00
C TYR A 212 -20.14 -15.04 8.22
N LYS A 213 -21.42 -15.38 8.41
CA LYS A 213 -21.87 -16.24 9.51
C LYS A 213 -21.65 -17.74 9.23
N SER A 214 -21.64 -18.15 7.96
CA SER A 214 -21.51 -19.55 7.56
C SER A 214 -20.07 -20.04 7.69
N ARG A 215 -19.85 -21.07 8.52
CA ARG A 215 -18.54 -21.73 8.68
C ARG A 215 -18.00 -22.30 7.37
N LYS A 216 -18.87 -22.79 6.49
CA LYS A 216 -18.48 -23.29 5.15
C LYS A 216 -17.90 -22.18 4.28
N VAL A 217 -18.51 -20.99 4.31
CA VAL A 217 -18.01 -19.81 3.57
C VAL A 217 -16.72 -19.28 4.19
N GLN A 218 -16.63 -19.26 5.53
CA GLN A 218 -15.40 -18.90 6.23
C GLN A 218 -14.23 -19.81 5.80
N ALA A 219 -14.44 -21.13 5.83
CA ALA A 219 -13.45 -22.10 5.41
C ALA A 219 -13.08 -21.93 3.93
N LEU A 220 -14.06 -21.73 3.04
CA LEU A 220 -13.79 -21.46 1.61
C LEU A 220 -12.90 -20.23 1.41
N ILE A 221 -13.19 -19.12 2.10
CA ILE A 221 -12.40 -17.90 2.00
C ILE A 221 -10.99 -18.14 2.52
N LEU A 222 -10.85 -18.73 3.72
CA LEU A 222 -9.55 -18.95 4.34
C LEU A 222 -8.69 -19.90 3.50
N VAL A 223 -9.20 -21.08 3.19
CA VAL A 223 -8.47 -22.09 2.41
C VAL A 223 -8.18 -21.59 1.00
N GLY A 224 -9.17 -20.96 0.34
CA GLY A 224 -9.01 -20.46 -1.02
C GLY A 224 -8.01 -19.31 -1.12
N VAL A 225 -8.14 -18.27 -0.29
CA VAL A 225 -7.22 -17.12 -0.33
C VAL A 225 -5.82 -17.51 0.14
N ILE A 226 -5.70 -18.19 1.28
CA ILE A 226 -4.39 -18.56 1.84
C ILE A 226 -3.70 -19.61 0.96
N GLY A 227 -4.44 -20.62 0.50
CA GLY A 227 -3.90 -21.67 -0.38
C GLY A 227 -3.36 -21.11 -1.69
N ILE A 228 -4.10 -20.21 -2.35
CA ILE A 228 -3.63 -19.58 -3.59
C ILE A 228 -2.47 -18.62 -3.31
N MET A 229 -2.55 -17.82 -2.24
CA MET A 229 -1.48 -16.89 -1.86
C MET A 229 -0.16 -17.62 -1.56
N ALA A 230 -0.21 -18.79 -0.93
CA ALA A 230 0.95 -19.60 -0.56
C ALA A 230 1.76 -20.12 -1.77
N ILE A 231 1.17 -20.15 -2.98
CA ILE A 231 1.88 -20.51 -4.21
C ILE A 231 3.04 -19.54 -4.47
N ALA A 232 2.86 -18.25 -4.21
CA ALA A 232 3.88 -17.23 -4.45
C ALA A 232 5.18 -17.44 -3.64
N PRO A 233 5.15 -17.52 -2.29
CA PRO A 233 6.35 -17.81 -1.53
C PRO A 233 6.92 -19.21 -1.83
N ALA A 234 6.08 -20.21 -2.12
CA ALA A 234 6.56 -21.54 -2.48
C ALA A 234 7.40 -21.53 -3.77
N ILE A 235 6.99 -20.77 -4.80
CA ILE A 235 7.76 -20.58 -6.04
C ILE A 235 9.12 -19.94 -5.73
N LEU A 236 9.16 -18.91 -4.88
CA LEU A 236 10.41 -18.23 -4.54
C LEU A 236 11.36 -19.12 -3.71
N ILE A 237 10.82 -19.92 -2.78
CA ILE A 237 11.61 -20.92 -2.02
C ILE A 237 12.17 -21.97 -2.97
N GLN A 238 11.33 -22.54 -3.84
CA GLN A 238 11.75 -23.56 -4.81
C GLN A 238 12.87 -23.04 -5.71
N ARG A 239 12.75 -21.79 -6.18
CA ARG A 239 13.81 -21.12 -6.93
C ARG A 239 15.11 -21.05 -6.13
N ASN A 240 15.06 -20.56 -4.89
CA ASN A 240 16.25 -20.35 -4.07
C ASN A 240 16.89 -21.66 -3.61
N MET A 241 16.12 -22.72 -3.41
CA MET A 241 16.66 -24.07 -3.20
C MET A 241 17.50 -24.53 -4.39
N LYS A 242 17.03 -24.29 -5.62
CA LYS A 242 17.77 -24.70 -6.81
C LYS A 242 18.92 -23.75 -7.18
N ALA A 243 18.75 -22.45 -6.95
CA ALA A 243 19.73 -21.43 -7.35
C ALA A 243 20.88 -21.27 -6.36
N ILE A 244 20.61 -21.40 -5.05
CA ILE A 244 21.60 -21.10 -3.99
C ILE A 244 21.57 -22.09 -2.82
N ASP A 245 20.85 -23.22 -2.96
CA ASP A 245 20.71 -24.26 -1.92
C ASP A 245 20.18 -23.74 -0.57
N LYS A 246 19.26 -22.76 -0.61
CA LYS A 246 18.62 -22.22 0.60
C LYS A 246 17.09 -22.23 0.52
N SER A 247 16.46 -22.81 1.53
CA SER A 247 15.00 -22.84 1.69
C SER A 247 14.47 -21.52 2.29
N VAL A 248 14.73 -20.40 1.61
CA VAL A 248 14.36 -19.04 2.07
C VAL A 248 13.72 -18.25 0.93
N ILE A 249 12.89 -17.27 1.26
CA ILE A 249 12.29 -16.38 0.25
C ILE A 249 13.25 -15.22 -0.10
N SER A 250 13.89 -14.65 0.92
CA SER A 250 14.94 -13.62 0.80
C SER A 250 15.88 -13.70 2.01
N THR A 251 17.01 -12.97 1.96
CA THR A 251 18.08 -13.00 2.97
C THR A 251 18.43 -11.61 3.52
N ASN A 252 17.46 -10.69 3.51
CA ASN A 252 17.63 -9.30 3.92
C ASN A 252 16.80 -8.89 5.14
N LEU A 253 16.05 -9.81 5.77
CA LEU A 253 15.15 -9.46 6.87
C LEU A 253 15.95 -9.04 8.10
N GLY A 254 16.94 -9.85 8.49
CA GLY A 254 17.86 -9.55 9.58
C GLY A 254 18.61 -8.24 9.34
N VAL A 255 19.16 -8.04 8.13
CA VAL A 255 19.81 -6.77 7.75
C VAL A 255 18.86 -5.58 7.91
N THR A 256 17.63 -5.70 7.41
CA THR A 256 16.61 -4.63 7.52
C THR A 256 16.25 -4.34 8.98
N MET A 257 16.09 -5.38 9.81
CA MET A 257 15.84 -5.22 11.23
C MET A 257 17.02 -4.55 11.94
N ASN A 258 18.26 -4.88 11.55
CA ASN A 258 19.47 -4.38 12.19
C ASN A 258 19.66 -2.88 11.93
N LEU A 259 19.33 -2.40 10.73
CA LEU A 259 19.33 -0.96 10.43
C LEU A 259 18.45 -0.18 11.43
N GLY A 260 17.29 -0.74 11.79
CA GLY A 260 16.36 -0.14 12.73
C GLY A 260 16.57 -0.51 14.21
N ALA A 261 17.53 -1.37 14.55
CA ALA A 261 17.72 -1.88 15.92
C ALA A 261 19.14 -1.57 16.42
N GLY A 262 19.29 -1.26 17.71
CA GLY A 262 20.58 -0.93 18.28
C GLY A 262 20.51 0.03 19.46
N PRO A 263 21.59 0.18 20.23
CA PRO A 263 21.61 1.00 21.43
C PRO A 263 21.49 2.50 21.16
N GLU A 264 21.97 2.97 20.00
CA GLU A 264 22.06 4.38 19.62
C GLU A 264 21.38 4.69 18.27
N THR A 265 20.64 3.72 17.72
CA THR A 265 19.87 3.95 16.49
C THR A 265 18.65 4.81 16.78
N ALA A 266 18.25 5.63 15.82
CA ALA A 266 16.96 6.32 15.87
C ALA A 266 15.79 5.40 15.45
N GLY A 267 16.08 4.28 14.79
CA GLY A 267 15.10 3.33 14.25
C GLY A 267 14.67 3.57 12.80
N GLY A 268 15.14 4.65 12.18
CA GLY A 268 14.85 5.00 10.79
C GLY A 268 15.77 4.33 9.77
N TYR A 269 15.59 4.65 8.48
CA TYR A 269 16.42 4.08 7.41
C TYR A 269 17.90 4.49 7.50
N LYS A 270 18.16 5.75 7.88
CA LYS A 270 19.52 6.22 8.13
C LYS A 270 20.00 5.67 9.47
N HIS A 271 20.76 4.57 9.42
CA HIS A 271 21.32 3.92 10.60
C HIS A 271 22.30 4.86 11.33
N THR A 272 22.25 4.83 12.66
CA THR A 272 23.16 5.56 13.55
C THR A 272 23.60 4.64 14.68
N GLY A 273 24.85 4.80 15.11
CA GLY A 273 25.43 3.98 16.18
C GLY A 273 25.86 2.57 15.72
N PRO A 274 26.18 1.68 16.67
CA PRO A 274 26.55 0.30 16.35
C PRO A 274 25.32 -0.58 16.10
N ASN A 275 25.49 -1.58 15.24
CA ASN A 275 24.53 -2.66 15.05
C ASN A 275 24.35 -3.51 16.31
N VAL A 276 23.24 -4.25 16.41
CA VAL A 276 23.06 -5.25 17.47
C VAL A 276 24.14 -6.33 17.32
N PRO A 277 24.99 -6.57 18.35
CA PRO A 277 26.01 -7.60 18.29
C PRO A 277 25.38 -8.97 18.08
N CYS A 278 25.92 -9.74 17.14
CA CYS A 278 25.50 -11.10 16.86
C CYS A 278 26.74 -11.89 16.45
N GLU A 279 27.07 -12.93 17.23
CA GLU A 279 28.22 -13.78 16.99
C GLU A 279 27.78 -15.06 16.24
N PRO A 280 28.66 -15.63 15.39
CA PRO A 280 28.37 -16.88 14.73
C PRO A 280 28.26 -18.01 15.77
N VAL A 281 27.27 -18.89 15.59
CA VAL A 281 27.09 -20.07 16.44
C VAL A 281 27.92 -21.22 15.88
N PRO A 282 28.91 -21.77 16.61
CA PRO A 282 29.69 -22.92 16.14
C PRO A 282 28.77 -24.08 15.74
N PRO A 283 29.00 -24.77 14.61
CA PRO A 283 30.22 -24.79 13.78
C PRO A 283 30.27 -23.74 12.65
N ALA A 284 29.29 -22.85 12.54
CA ALA A 284 29.29 -21.82 11.51
C ALA A 284 30.36 -20.74 11.78
N THR A 285 31.00 -20.25 10.72
CA THR A 285 31.99 -19.14 10.78
C THR A 285 31.39 -17.78 10.42
N THR A 286 30.14 -17.76 9.94
CA THR A 286 29.41 -16.54 9.54
C THR A 286 28.02 -16.54 10.15
N VAL A 287 27.47 -15.33 10.37
CA VAL A 287 26.14 -15.13 10.93
C VAL A 287 25.11 -15.17 9.80
N SER A 288 24.12 -16.06 9.90
CA SER A 288 23.02 -16.09 8.92
C SER A 288 22.03 -14.94 9.16
N ASP A 289 21.27 -14.54 8.14
CA ASP A 289 20.23 -13.50 8.27
C ASP A 289 19.21 -13.87 9.37
N ASN A 290 18.86 -15.15 9.49
CA ASN A 290 17.97 -15.66 10.54
C ASN A 290 18.58 -15.52 11.94
N ASP A 291 19.90 -15.66 12.08
CA ASP A 291 20.56 -15.49 13.38
C ASP A 291 20.60 -14.02 13.78
N VAL A 292 20.81 -13.11 12.82
CA VAL A 292 20.65 -11.66 13.06
C VAL A 292 19.24 -11.34 13.55
N VAL A 293 18.18 -11.90 12.94
CA VAL A 293 16.80 -11.73 13.40
C VAL A 293 16.64 -12.20 14.87
N LYS A 294 17.16 -13.38 15.22
CA LYS A 294 17.10 -13.91 16.60
C LYS A 294 17.85 -12.99 17.58
N CYS A 295 19.04 -12.53 17.22
CA CYS A 295 19.85 -11.61 18.02
C CYS A 295 19.09 -10.31 18.29
N ILE A 296 18.43 -9.74 17.28
CA ILE A 296 17.65 -8.50 17.43
C ILE A 296 16.41 -8.71 18.31
N ILE A 297 15.69 -9.83 18.12
CA ILE A 297 14.53 -10.16 18.96
C ILE A 297 14.97 -10.31 20.43
N LYS A 298 16.09 -11.01 20.67
CA LYS A 298 16.68 -11.14 22.01
C LYS A 298 17.07 -9.76 22.56
N TRP A 299 17.68 -8.91 21.75
CA TRP A 299 18.07 -7.56 22.15
C TRP A 299 16.87 -6.70 22.55
N TYR A 300 15.75 -6.76 21.80
CA TYR A 300 14.52 -6.06 22.19
C TYR A 300 13.97 -6.58 23.53
N ALA A 301 14.00 -7.89 23.75
CA ALA A 301 13.53 -8.50 24.98
C ALA A 301 14.39 -8.11 26.20
N THR A 302 15.70 -8.00 26.04
CA THR A 302 16.62 -7.59 27.12
C THR A 302 16.70 -6.07 27.32
N ASN A 303 16.22 -5.27 26.35
CA ASN A 303 16.25 -3.80 26.40
C ASN A 303 14.85 -3.18 26.20
N PRO A 304 13.85 -3.53 27.02
CA PRO A 304 12.44 -3.21 26.75
C PRO A 304 12.16 -1.71 26.64
N VAL A 305 12.82 -0.88 27.46
CA VAL A 305 12.64 0.58 27.44
C VAL A 305 13.17 1.16 26.12
N LYS A 306 14.40 0.80 25.72
CA LYS A 306 14.98 1.25 24.44
C LYS A 306 14.17 0.73 23.25
N ALA A 307 13.75 -0.53 23.30
CA ALA A 307 12.91 -1.14 22.27
C ALA A 307 11.59 -0.36 22.09
N MET A 308 10.93 0.02 23.18
CA MET A 308 9.69 0.81 23.13
C MET A 308 9.91 2.17 22.48
N HIS A 309 10.98 2.90 22.86
CA HIS A 309 11.33 4.17 22.22
C HIS A 309 11.58 4.01 20.72
N LEU A 310 12.30 2.96 20.31
CA LEU A 310 12.54 2.65 18.90
C LEU A 310 11.23 2.35 18.17
N PHE A 311 10.33 1.56 18.75
CA PHE A 311 9.05 1.25 18.13
C PHE A 311 8.18 2.50 17.95
N ILE A 312 8.16 3.40 18.92
CA ILE A 312 7.46 4.70 18.80
C ILE A 312 8.07 5.54 17.68
N ASN A 313 9.39 5.65 17.61
CA ASN A 313 10.10 6.41 16.57
C ASN A 313 9.83 5.81 15.17
N LYS A 314 9.94 4.49 15.03
CA LYS A 314 9.61 3.78 13.78
C LYS A 314 8.17 4.00 13.37
N GLY A 315 7.27 3.97 14.36
CA GLY A 315 5.85 4.26 14.18
C GLY A 315 5.64 5.67 13.62
N TRP A 316 6.35 6.66 14.14
CA TRP A 316 6.35 8.02 13.64
C TRP A 316 6.91 8.13 12.21
N TYR A 317 8.06 7.50 11.94
CA TYR A 317 8.72 7.55 10.63
C TYR A 317 7.86 6.96 9.51
N TYR A 318 7.08 5.92 9.77
CA TYR A 318 6.11 5.38 8.81
C TYR A 318 5.11 6.45 8.30
N TRP A 319 4.72 7.38 9.17
CA TRP A 319 3.77 8.45 8.84
C TRP A 319 4.44 9.75 8.36
N SER A 320 5.77 9.84 8.44
CA SER A 320 6.52 11.04 8.07
C SER A 320 6.23 11.52 6.65
N PRO A 321 6.40 12.84 6.36
CA PRO A 321 6.31 13.34 5.00
C PRO A 321 7.42 12.75 4.12
N TRP A 322 7.25 12.85 2.80
CA TRP A 322 8.20 12.30 1.82
C TRP A 322 9.52 13.09 1.76
N SER A 323 9.48 14.34 2.17
CA SER A 323 10.56 15.31 2.18
C SER A 323 10.39 16.27 3.37
N GLY A 324 11.37 17.13 3.61
CA GLY A 324 11.33 18.08 4.71
C GLY A 324 11.95 17.57 6.01
N PRO A 325 11.90 18.38 7.09
CA PRO A 325 12.75 18.20 8.28
C PRO A 325 12.40 17.00 9.15
N LEU A 326 11.21 16.41 9.00
CA LEU A 326 10.81 15.18 9.70
C LEU A 326 10.70 13.97 8.76
N GLY A 327 11.05 14.11 7.47
CA GLY A 327 10.98 13.02 6.51
C GLY A 327 12.00 11.93 6.83
N ASN A 328 11.56 10.67 6.90
CA ASN A 328 12.44 9.53 7.18
C ASN A 328 12.05 8.31 6.35
N GLY A 329 13.01 7.85 5.54
CA GLY A 329 12.86 6.69 4.70
C GLY A 329 13.52 6.85 3.34
N THR A 330 13.08 6.05 2.38
CA THR A 330 13.76 5.89 1.09
C THR A 330 13.05 6.55 -0.08
N MET A 331 12.12 7.49 0.16
CA MET A 331 11.38 8.17 -0.91
C MET A 331 12.12 9.35 -1.57
N ALA A 332 13.43 9.51 -1.34
CA ALA A 332 14.22 10.58 -1.97
C ALA A 332 14.17 10.56 -3.52
N ARG A 333 13.96 9.38 -4.12
CA ARG A 333 13.82 9.19 -5.57
C ARG A 333 12.37 9.13 -6.07
N ASN A 334 11.41 9.46 -5.22
CA ASN A 334 10.01 9.59 -5.64
C ASN A 334 9.91 10.63 -6.75
N PRO A 335 9.33 10.30 -7.93
CA PRO A 335 9.24 11.26 -9.03
C PRO A 335 8.46 12.53 -8.66
N TRP A 336 7.55 12.46 -7.69
CA TRP A 336 6.87 13.64 -7.15
C TRP A 336 7.85 14.71 -6.68
N LEU A 337 8.95 14.33 -6.03
CA LEU A 337 9.92 15.27 -5.48
C LEU A 337 10.67 16.09 -6.55
N LYS A 338 10.59 15.68 -7.82
CA LYS A 338 11.17 16.43 -8.95
C LYS A 338 10.38 17.69 -9.30
N ILE A 339 9.08 17.67 -9.04
CA ILE A 339 8.16 18.78 -9.36
C ILE A 339 7.48 19.35 -8.10
N ASP A 340 7.93 18.92 -6.91
CA ASP A 340 7.35 19.32 -5.64
C ASP A 340 7.66 20.82 -5.39
N PRO A 341 6.63 21.69 -5.32
CA PRO A 341 6.83 23.11 -5.12
C PRO A 341 7.53 23.43 -3.80
N ILE A 342 7.34 22.62 -2.75
CA ILE A 342 7.97 22.83 -1.44
C ILE A 342 9.48 22.61 -1.54
N ILE A 343 9.91 21.60 -2.30
CA ILE A 343 11.33 21.35 -2.55
C ILE A 343 11.94 22.48 -3.38
N ASN A 344 11.21 22.96 -4.40
CA ASN A 344 11.70 24.05 -5.25
C ASN A 344 11.87 25.35 -4.45
N ILE A 345 10.94 25.68 -3.55
CA ILE A 345 11.07 26.82 -2.62
C ILE A 345 12.30 26.63 -1.72
N GLY A 346 12.47 25.43 -1.14
CA GLY A 346 13.58 25.14 -0.23
C GLY A 346 14.97 25.17 -0.89
N LYS A 347 15.05 24.97 -2.21
CA LYS A 347 16.29 25.03 -3.00
C LYS A 347 16.54 26.40 -3.63
N GLY A 348 15.50 27.20 -3.82
CA GLY A 348 15.58 28.47 -4.57
C GLY A 348 16.28 29.61 -3.82
N SER A 349 16.35 29.57 -2.49
CA SER A 349 17.05 30.58 -1.69
C SER A 349 17.34 30.09 -0.27
N GLN A 350 18.26 30.77 0.44
CA GLN A 350 18.51 30.49 1.86
C GLN A 350 17.28 30.77 2.74
N SER A 351 16.53 31.85 2.46
CA SER A 351 15.29 32.16 3.17
C SER A 351 14.20 31.13 2.93
N GLY A 352 14.09 30.60 1.70
CA GLY A 352 13.20 29.51 1.35
C GLY A 352 13.61 28.20 2.03
N ASN A 353 14.92 27.91 2.09
CA ASN A 353 15.45 26.78 2.84
C ASN A 353 15.07 26.86 4.33
N ASP A 354 15.27 28.03 4.94
CA ASP A 354 14.95 28.30 6.33
C ASP A 354 13.45 28.10 6.61
N LEU A 355 12.59 28.59 5.72
CA LEU A 355 11.14 28.39 5.81
C LEU A 355 10.76 26.89 5.79
N VAL A 356 11.35 26.12 4.87
CA VAL A 356 11.00 24.72 4.62
C VAL A 356 11.63 23.75 5.62
N TYR A 357 12.83 24.03 6.13
CA TYR A 357 13.60 23.07 6.94
C TYR A 357 13.82 23.49 8.41
N LYS A 358 13.59 24.76 8.78
CA LYS A 358 13.65 25.19 10.20
C LYS A 358 12.27 25.06 10.88
N SER A 359 11.95 25.97 11.81
CA SER A 359 10.83 25.84 12.73
C SER A 359 9.46 25.73 12.05
N VAL A 360 9.23 26.52 10.98
CA VAL A 360 7.95 26.49 10.24
C VAL A 360 7.75 25.14 9.57
N GLY A 361 8.74 24.69 8.78
CA GLY A 361 8.72 23.38 8.15
C GLY A 361 8.58 22.20 9.13
N LYS A 362 9.22 22.28 10.30
CA LYS A 362 9.05 21.30 11.39
C LYS A 362 7.60 21.28 11.89
N GLY A 363 6.99 22.45 12.10
CA GLY A 363 5.58 22.57 12.50
C GLY A 363 4.64 21.96 11.46
N ILE A 364 4.80 22.31 10.18
CA ILE A 364 3.98 21.76 9.09
C ILE A 364 4.15 20.24 8.99
N SER A 365 5.39 19.74 9.07
CA SER A 365 5.67 18.30 9.03
C SER A 365 5.03 17.56 10.21
N PHE A 366 5.01 18.17 11.39
CA PHE A 366 4.34 17.60 12.57
C PHE A 366 2.82 17.54 12.36
N PHE A 367 2.20 18.64 11.93
CA PHE A 367 0.75 18.67 11.65
C PHE A 367 0.36 17.75 10.50
N TRP A 368 1.23 17.52 9.52
CA TRP A 368 1.04 16.53 8.47
C TRP A 368 0.90 15.12 9.06
N VAL A 369 1.86 14.71 9.90
CA VAL A 369 1.86 13.37 10.53
C VAL A 369 0.61 13.19 11.39
N VAL A 370 0.38 14.12 12.32
CA VAL A 370 -0.76 14.07 13.25
C VAL A 370 -2.09 14.16 12.49
N GLY A 371 -2.18 15.00 11.47
CA GLY A 371 -3.37 15.16 10.64
C GLY A 371 -3.70 13.89 9.86
N CYS A 372 -2.71 13.27 9.21
CA CYS A 372 -2.90 12.00 8.49
C CYS A 372 -3.37 10.88 9.41
N ILE A 373 -2.73 10.72 10.58
CA ILE A 373 -3.12 9.71 11.58
C ILE A 373 -4.53 9.99 12.10
N SER A 374 -4.82 11.24 12.50
CA SER A 374 -6.12 11.62 13.06
C SER A 374 -7.25 11.39 12.06
N LEU A 375 -7.10 11.86 10.82
CA LEU A 375 -8.10 11.66 9.76
C LEU A 375 -8.30 10.17 9.43
N PHE A 376 -7.23 9.38 9.43
CA PHE A 376 -7.29 7.94 9.23
C PHE A 376 -8.16 7.25 10.30
N PHE A 377 -7.91 7.53 11.59
CA PHE A 377 -8.70 6.96 12.68
C PHE A 377 -10.13 7.49 12.74
N ILE A 378 -10.34 8.80 12.58
CA ILE A 378 -11.67 9.41 12.54
C ILE A 378 -12.50 8.79 11.41
N GLY A 379 -11.90 8.64 10.22
CA GLY A 379 -12.56 8.01 9.08
C GLY A 379 -12.94 6.57 9.33
N PHE A 380 -12.05 5.79 9.96
CA PHE A 380 -12.35 4.41 10.38
C PHE A 380 -13.54 4.36 11.34
N PHE A 381 -13.51 5.12 12.43
CA PHE A 381 -14.58 5.06 13.44
C PHE A 381 -15.91 5.56 12.89
N TRP A 382 -15.90 6.63 12.08
CA TRP A 382 -17.11 7.15 11.47
C TRP A 382 -17.71 6.16 10.46
N LEU A 383 -16.90 5.58 9.58
CA LEU A 383 -17.37 4.58 8.63
C LEU A 383 -17.88 3.31 9.34
N ARG A 384 -17.19 2.89 10.40
CA ARG A 384 -17.62 1.75 11.24
C ARG A 384 -18.96 2.02 11.93
N SER A 385 -19.21 3.26 12.36
CA SER A 385 -20.46 3.63 13.04
C SER A 385 -21.71 3.44 12.17
N MET A 386 -21.56 3.44 10.83
CA MET A 386 -22.65 3.22 9.88
C MET A 386 -23.16 1.76 9.83
N LYS A 387 -22.49 0.83 10.53
CA LYS A 387 -22.81 -0.61 10.64
C LYS A 387 -22.88 -1.34 9.28
N GLY A 388 -23.19 -2.64 9.30
CA GLY A 388 -23.38 -3.46 8.10
C GLY A 388 -22.15 -3.48 7.18
N ILE A 389 -22.37 -3.27 5.88
CA ILE A 389 -21.30 -3.28 4.87
C ILE A 389 -20.23 -2.19 5.08
N TYR A 390 -20.59 -1.08 5.70
CA TYR A 390 -19.66 0.03 5.96
C TYR A 390 -18.67 -0.33 7.06
N ALA A 391 -19.12 -1.03 8.11
CA ALA A 391 -18.22 -1.57 9.13
C ALA A 391 -17.25 -2.61 8.55
N ASN A 392 -17.73 -3.44 7.62
CA ASN A 392 -16.88 -4.38 6.89
C ASN A 392 -15.82 -3.65 6.04
N LEU A 393 -16.22 -2.61 5.31
CA LEU A 393 -15.30 -1.77 4.53
C LEU A 393 -14.28 -1.05 5.42
N ALA A 394 -14.72 -0.52 6.57
CA ALA A 394 -13.84 0.14 7.52
C ALA A 394 -12.73 -0.81 7.97
N TRP A 395 -13.07 -2.04 8.38
CA TRP A 395 -12.07 -3.03 8.77
C TRP A 395 -11.18 -3.49 7.62
N ALA A 396 -11.75 -3.74 6.44
CA ALA A 396 -11.00 -4.16 5.25
C ALA A 396 -10.00 -3.10 4.77
N ALA A 397 -10.29 -1.81 4.95
CA ALA A 397 -9.39 -0.72 4.61
C ALA A 397 -8.38 -0.40 5.74
N PHE A 398 -8.80 -0.53 7.00
CA PHE A 398 -8.01 -0.12 8.16
C PHE A 398 -6.90 -1.13 8.52
N LEU A 399 -7.24 -2.42 8.60
CA LEU A 399 -6.30 -3.43 9.09
C LEU A 399 -5.06 -3.60 8.20
N PRO A 400 -5.14 -3.57 6.86
CA PRO A 400 -3.94 -3.65 6.03
C PRO A 400 -2.94 -2.53 6.33
N VAL A 401 -3.43 -1.30 6.56
CA VAL A 401 -2.59 -0.15 6.91
C VAL A 401 -1.96 -0.34 8.29
N VAL A 402 -2.73 -0.79 9.28
CA VAL A 402 -2.23 -1.02 10.65
C VAL A 402 -1.22 -2.16 10.71
N ILE A 403 -1.47 -3.28 10.03
CA ILE A 403 -0.53 -4.40 9.98
C ILE A 403 0.76 -3.98 9.28
N SER A 404 0.66 -3.26 8.16
CA SER A 404 1.83 -2.69 7.47
C SER A 404 2.64 -1.76 8.39
N TRP A 405 1.93 -0.93 9.16
CA TRP A 405 2.53 -0.03 10.14
C TRP A 405 3.24 -0.80 11.27
N LEU A 406 2.62 -1.83 11.84
CA LEU A 406 3.22 -2.68 12.88
C LEU A 406 4.43 -3.47 12.37
N VAL A 407 4.38 -3.98 11.14
CA VAL A 407 5.53 -4.65 10.51
C VAL A 407 6.68 -3.65 10.31
N SER A 408 6.39 -2.41 9.92
CA SER A 408 7.41 -1.34 9.88
C SER A 408 8.00 -1.06 11.26
N MET A 409 7.19 -1.04 12.32
CA MET A 409 7.69 -0.87 13.69
C MET A 409 8.59 -2.03 14.12
N ALA A 410 8.24 -3.27 13.78
CA ALA A 410 9.03 -4.45 14.11
C ALA A 410 10.37 -4.51 13.34
N THR A 411 10.43 -3.91 12.15
CA THR A 411 11.60 -3.95 11.26
C THR A 411 12.36 -2.63 11.28
N ILE A 412 11.95 -1.67 10.44
CA ILE A 412 12.56 -0.35 10.30
C ILE A 412 11.50 0.71 9.99
N GLY A 413 11.69 1.90 10.54
CA GLY A 413 10.84 3.06 10.27
C GLY A 413 11.17 3.67 8.92
N ASP A 414 10.36 3.40 7.91
CA ASP A 414 10.50 3.96 6.57
C ASP A 414 9.13 4.34 6.00
N HIS A 415 8.94 5.61 5.68
CA HIS A 415 7.69 6.10 5.09
C HIS A 415 7.29 5.41 3.78
N ARG A 416 8.23 4.84 3.03
CA ARG A 416 7.99 4.14 1.76
C ARG A 416 7.06 2.97 1.96
N PHE A 417 7.16 2.30 3.11
CA PHE A 417 6.35 1.13 3.43
C PHE A 417 4.87 1.47 3.61
N ARG A 418 4.52 2.76 3.68
CA ARG A 418 3.13 3.23 3.63
C ARG A 418 2.51 3.13 2.24
N ILE A 419 3.28 3.32 1.17
CA ILE A 419 2.75 3.43 -0.21
C ILE A 419 1.87 2.24 -0.62
N PRO A 420 2.27 0.98 -0.39
CA PRO A 420 1.46 -0.18 -0.77
C PRO A 420 0.06 -0.23 -0.13
N THR A 421 -0.19 0.46 0.98
CA THR A 421 -1.52 0.58 1.60
C THR A 421 -2.06 2.01 1.62
N MET A 422 -1.32 2.94 1.01
CA MET A 422 -1.63 4.36 1.08
C MET A 422 -2.97 4.67 0.42
N SER A 423 -3.37 3.97 -0.64
CA SER A 423 -4.70 4.15 -1.25
C SER A 423 -5.84 3.88 -0.25
N LEU A 424 -5.71 2.84 0.59
CA LEU A 424 -6.68 2.54 1.65
C LEU A 424 -6.64 3.57 2.78
N SER A 425 -5.44 4.01 3.16
CA SER A 425 -5.25 5.10 4.13
C SER A 425 -5.88 6.40 3.65
N VAL A 426 -5.63 6.81 2.40
CA VAL A 426 -6.18 8.03 1.79
C VAL A 426 -7.70 7.94 1.70
N PHE A 427 -8.25 6.79 1.32
CA PHE A 427 -9.70 6.58 1.38
C PHE A 427 -10.26 6.85 2.79
N LEU A 428 -9.65 6.29 3.83
CA LEU A 428 -10.06 6.54 5.22
C LEU A 428 -9.87 8.00 5.65
N GLN A 429 -8.79 8.65 5.23
CA GLN A 429 -8.58 10.09 5.51
C GLN A 429 -9.66 10.97 4.85
N VAL A 430 -10.08 10.64 3.61
CA VAL A 430 -11.21 11.31 2.94
C VAL A 430 -12.51 11.10 3.73
N MET A 431 -12.75 9.89 4.24
CA MET A 431 -13.87 9.62 5.13
C MET A 431 -13.78 10.42 6.44
N GLY A 432 -12.58 10.57 7.00
CA GLY A 432 -12.32 11.39 8.19
C GLY A 432 -12.63 12.87 7.95
N TYR A 433 -12.25 13.40 6.80
CA TYR A 433 -12.60 14.76 6.39
C TYR A 433 -14.11 14.96 6.32
N PHE A 434 -14.84 14.02 5.71
CA PHE A 434 -16.30 14.08 5.66
C PHE A 434 -16.95 13.93 7.04
N ALA A 435 -16.39 13.11 7.93
CA ALA A 435 -16.84 12.99 9.31
C ALA A 435 -16.72 14.33 10.05
N LEU A 436 -15.58 15.02 9.91
CA LEU A 436 -15.36 16.34 10.51
C LEU A 436 -16.33 17.38 9.96
N ARG A 437 -16.56 17.39 8.64
CA ARG A 437 -17.54 18.28 8.00
C ARG A 437 -18.97 17.98 8.50
N HIS A 438 -19.32 16.71 8.65
CA HIS A 438 -20.60 16.28 9.21
C HIS A 438 -20.77 16.75 10.65
N LYS A 439 -19.74 16.58 11.50
CA LYS A 439 -19.73 17.10 12.88
C LYS A 439 -19.85 18.61 12.92
N ALA A 440 -19.13 19.35 12.07
CA ALA A 440 -19.23 20.81 12.02
C ALA A 440 -20.66 21.27 11.68
N LYS A 441 -21.36 20.56 10.78
CA LYS A 441 -22.72 20.88 10.38
C LYS A 441 -23.80 20.46 11.39
N THR A 442 -23.66 19.28 11.98
CA THR A 442 -24.71 18.65 12.80
C THR A 442 -24.41 18.66 14.30
N ARG A 443 -23.23 19.17 14.69
CA ARG A 443 -22.67 19.09 16.05
C ARG A 443 -22.52 17.66 16.60
N SER A 444 -22.68 16.64 15.75
CA SER A 444 -22.63 15.23 16.14
C SER A 444 -21.91 14.38 15.09
N PHE A 445 -21.23 13.32 15.52
CA PHE A 445 -20.75 12.27 14.60
C PHE A 445 -21.81 11.22 14.29
N ALA A 446 -22.97 11.27 14.97
CA ALA A 446 -24.07 10.38 14.71
C ALA A 446 -24.53 10.55 13.27
N VAL A 447 -24.32 9.50 12.47
CA VAL A 447 -25.01 9.34 11.21
C VAL A 447 -26.45 9.03 11.62
N ALA A 448 -27.41 9.91 11.29
CA ALA A 448 -28.81 9.69 11.62
C ALA A 448 -29.15 8.23 11.29
N LEU A 449 -29.39 7.43 12.33
CA LEU A 449 -29.90 6.09 12.17
C LEU A 449 -31.22 6.32 11.43
N GLU A 450 -31.29 5.94 10.16
CA GLU A 450 -32.57 5.85 9.47
C GLU A 450 -33.45 4.93 10.32
N SER A 451 -34.34 5.55 11.08
CA SER A 451 -35.47 4.89 11.69
C SER A 451 -36.27 4.25 10.56
N GLY A 452 -36.23 2.93 10.47
CA GLY A 452 -37.26 2.11 9.83
C GLY A 452 -37.68 2.52 8.41
N GLY A 453 -36.76 2.50 7.45
CA GLY A 453 -37.11 2.44 6.03
C GLY A 453 -37.24 0.98 5.60
N LYS A 454 -38.47 0.46 5.61
CA LYS A 454 -38.93 -0.90 5.25
C LYS A 454 -38.07 -1.67 4.26
N ALA A 455 -37.96 -2.98 4.53
CA ALA A 455 -37.58 -4.02 3.58
C ALA A 455 -38.10 -3.74 2.16
N ARG A 456 -37.17 -3.67 1.21
CA ARG A 456 -37.36 -4.04 -0.19
C ARG A 456 -36.06 -4.62 -0.73
#